data_AF-A0A023EJ34-F1
#
_entry.id   AF-A0A023EJ34-F1
#
_cell.length_a   1.000
_cell.length_b   1.000
_cell.length_c   1.000
_cell.angle_alpha   90.00
_cell.angle_beta   90.00
_cell.angle_gamma   90.00
#
_symmetry.space_group_name_H-M   'P 1'
#
loop_
_entity.id
_entity.type
_entity.pdbx_description
1 polymer ?
#
loop_
_entity_poly.entity_id
_entity_poly.type
_entity_poly.pdbx_seq_one_letter_code
_entity_poly.pdbx_strand_id
1 'polypeptide(L)'
;THCDSCGPEHYESFRDTDKLLCSKCHKACAAGGCTGAGPNACRVCRSGWIMDNQRGGCTDIDECITANTCTKQQFCVNTEGSFNCLECDKSCDACDGDGPDMCKECADGYELRDGLCTDVSSEKRNQYVAFTRYLTYLGLCIATCIVLQSSTWLAALVGLAVAVYISVSEYWLNTEPQGTPAPSPKILDELLQQ
;
A
#
# COMPACT_ATOMS: atom_id res chain seq x y z
N THR A 1 -9.83 -56.62 9.20
CA THR A 1 -9.00 -56.58 7.97
C THR A 1 -7.62 -56.11 8.37
N HIS A 2 -6.60 -56.95 8.23
CA HIS A 2 -5.21 -56.57 8.46
C HIS A 2 -4.76 -55.67 7.30
N CYS A 3 -4.11 -54.55 7.61
CA CYS A 3 -3.62 -53.61 6.61
C CYS A 3 -2.12 -53.88 6.42
N ASP A 4 -1.75 -54.53 5.32
CA ASP A 4 -0.37 -55.00 5.10
C ASP A 4 0.53 -53.93 4.48
N SER A 5 -0.05 -52.85 3.94
CA SER A 5 0.66 -51.75 3.27
C SER A 5 0.05 -50.39 3.54
N CYS A 6 0.85 -49.34 3.39
CA CYS A 6 0.39 -47.96 3.46
C CYS A 6 -0.24 -47.50 2.15
N GLY A 7 -1.18 -46.57 2.24
CA GLY A 7 -1.79 -45.92 1.07
C GLY A 7 -0.78 -45.09 0.26
N PRO A 8 -1.12 -44.71 -0.97
CA PRO A 8 -0.18 -44.11 -1.94
C PRO A 8 0.45 -42.77 -1.51
N GLU A 9 -0.20 -42.02 -0.61
CA GLU A 9 0.32 -40.76 -0.05
C GLU A 9 0.88 -40.92 1.38
N HIS A 10 1.24 -42.14 1.78
CA HIS A 10 1.81 -42.45 3.08
C HIS A 10 3.06 -43.33 2.94
N TYR A 11 4.02 -43.14 3.83
CA TYR A 11 5.19 -44.01 3.96
C TYR A 11 5.11 -44.82 5.26
N GLU A 12 5.80 -45.95 5.27
CA GLU A 12 5.94 -46.79 6.46
C GLU A 12 6.90 -46.10 7.43
N SER A 13 6.36 -45.49 8.49
CA SER A 13 7.19 -44.84 9.52
C SER A 13 7.64 -45.82 10.60
N PHE A 14 6.90 -46.92 10.79
CA PHE A 14 7.26 -47.99 11.71
C PHE A 14 6.55 -49.29 11.31
N ARG A 15 7.24 -50.44 11.42
CA ARG A 15 6.66 -51.77 11.18
C ARG A 15 7.21 -52.78 12.19
N ASP A 16 6.31 -53.55 12.79
CA ASP A 16 6.57 -54.69 13.67
C ASP A 16 5.56 -55.83 13.37
N THR A 17 5.66 -56.99 14.02
CA THR A 17 4.82 -58.19 13.73
C THR A 17 3.32 -57.93 13.82
N ASP A 18 2.89 -57.07 14.74
CA ASP A 18 1.47 -56.78 14.98
C ASP A 18 1.08 -55.35 14.59
N LYS A 19 2.03 -54.50 14.18
CA LYS A 19 1.80 -53.06 14.02
C LYS A 19 2.49 -52.49 12.79
N LEU A 20 1.69 -51.92 11.89
CA LEU A 20 2.15 -51.06 10.80
C LEU A 20 1.70 -49.61 11.08
N LEU A 21 2.66 -48.68 11.14
CA LEU A 21 2.39 -47.25 11.24
C LEU A 21 2.67 -46.60 9.88
N CYS A 22 1.64 -45.96 9.35
CA CYS A 22 1.71 -45.19 8.13
C CYS A 22 1.67 -43.70 8.48
N SER A 23 2.64 -42.95 7.99
CA SER A 23 2.68 -41.49 8.15
C SER A 23 2.52 -40.82 6.80
N LYS A 24 1.81 -39.69 6.77
CA LYS A 24 1.54 -38.97 5.54
C LYS A 24 2.84 -38.41 4.96
N CYS A 25 2.95 -38.44 3.63
CA CYS A 25 4.04 -37.78 2.91
C CYS A 25 4.04 -36.27 3.13
N HIS A 26 5.20 -35.64 2.92
CA HIS A 26 5.30 -34.18 2.93
C HIS A 26 4.42 -33.57 1.84
N LYS A 27 3.92 -32.35 2.06
CA LYS A 27 3.04 -31.65 1.10
C LYS A 27 3.68 -31.39 -0.27
N ALA A 28 5.01 -31.29 -0.28
CA ALA A 28 5.82 -31.18 -1.49
C ALA A 28 5.75 -32.43 -2.40
N CYS A 29 5.30 -33.58 -1.88
CA CYS A 29 5.21 -34.80 -2.66
C CYS A 29 3.89 -34.84 -3.46
N ALA A 30 4.00 -35.22 -4.74
CA ALA A 30 2.85 -35.52 -5.59
C ALA A 30 2.28 -36.92 -5.28
N ALA A 31 1.28 -37.36 -6.07
CA ALA A 31 0.65 -38.68 -5.92
C ALA A 31 1.60 -39.89 -6.10
N GLY A 32 2.87 -39.66 -6.49
CA GLY A 32 3.89 -40.70 -6.59
C GLY A 32 4.42 -41.24 -5.25
N GLY A 33 3.92 -40.70 -4.12
CA GLY A 33 4.29 -41.13 -2.78
C GLY A 33 5.69 -40.68 -2.35
N CYS A 34 6.12 -41.18 -1.20
CA CYS A 34 7.39 -40.83 -0.57
C CYS A 34 8.04 -42.07 0.05
N THR A 35 9.35 -42.00 0.28
CA THR A 35 10.14 -43.08 0.90
C THR A 35 10.38 -42.87 2.40
N GLY A 36 9.95 -41.74 2.95
CA GLY A 36 10.29 -41.31 4.30
C GLY A 36 9.70 -39.95 4.66
N ALA A 37 10.14 -39.40 5.78
CA ALA A 37 9.72 -38.10 6.29
C ALA A 37 10.32 -36.94 5.49
N GLY A 38 9.58 -35.83 5.45
CA GLY A 38 10.06 -34.55 4.91
C GLY A 38 10.06 -34.46 3.38
N PRO A 39 10.43 -33.28 2.83
CA PRO A 39 10.42 -33.02 1.40
C PRO A 39 11.49 -33.79 0.62
N ASN A 40 12.55 -34.23 1.31
CA ASN A 40 13.69 -34.90 0.69
C ASN A 40 13.39 -36.33 0.24
N ALA A 41 12.36 -36.94 0.82
CA ALA A 41 11.95 -38.32 0.55
C ALA A 41 10.84 -38.42 -0.51
N CYS A 42 10.46 -37.32 -1.16
CA CYS A 42 9.47 -37.33 -2.22
C CYS A 42 10.02 -38.05 -3.46
N ARG A 43 9.24 -38.96 -4.03
CA ARG A 43 9.60 -39.60 -5.31
C ARG A 43 9.37 -38.67 -6.50
N VAL A 44 8.33 -37.85 -6.42
CA VAL A 44 7.92 -36.88 -7.43
C VAL A 44 7.46 -35.62 -6.71
N CYS A 45 7.96 -34.46 -7.15
CA CYS A 45 7.55 -33.17 -6.61
C CYS A 45 6.18 -32.77 -7.13
N ARG A 46 5.36 -32.21 -6.24
CA ARG A 46 4.10 -31.55 -6.58
C ARG A 46 4.40 -30.26 -7.36
N SER A 47 3.42 -29.78 -8.13
CA SER A 47 3.50 -28.43 -8.73
C SER A 47 3.83 -27.37 -7.67
N GLY A 48 4.67 -26.39 -8.03
CA GLY A 48 5.23 -25.41 -7.09
C GLY A 48 6.50 -25.89 -6.36
N TRP A 49 6.94 -27.12 -6.61
CA TRP A 49 8.18 -27.68 -6.05
C TRP A 49 9.05 -28.27 -7.17
N ILE A 50 10.36 -28.14 -7.03
CA ILE A 50 11.35 -28.66 -7.98
C ILE A 50 12.28 -29.66 -7.30
N MET A 51 12.68 -30.70 -8.03
CA MET A 51 13.63 -31.70 -7.54
C MET A 51 15.04 -31.08 -7.54
N ASP A 52 15.60 -30.87 -6.35
CA ASP A 52 16.99 -30.45 -6.16
C ASP A 52 17.90 -31.68 -6.18
N ASN A 53 18.66 -31.84 -7.25
CA ASN A 53 19.60 -32.94 -7.43
C ASN A 53 20.84 -32.86 -6.52
N GLN A 54 21.16 -31.69 -5.96
CA GLN A 54 22.31 -31.51 -5.06
C GLN A 54 21.93 -31.81 -3.60
N ARG A 55 20.75 -31.35 -3.17
CA ARG A 55 20.27 -31.57 -1.78
C ARG A 55 19.47 -32.86 -1.62
N GLY A 56 18.97 -33.42 -2.72
CA GLY A 56 18.15 -34.62 -2.75
C GLY A 56 16.73 -34.31 -2.28
N GLY A 57 15.83 -34.11 -3.24
CA GLY A 57 14.39 -34.04 -3.03
C GLY A 57 13.75 -32.69 -3.35
N CYS A 58 12.52 -32.49 -2.90
CA CYS A 58 11.69 -31.38 -3.40
C CYS A 58 11.94 -30.08 -2.65
N THR A 59 12.42 -29.07 -3.36
CA THR A 59 12.56 -27.70 -2.84
C THR A 59 11.47 -26.82 -3.43
N ASP A 60 10.98 -25.89 -2.63
CA ASP A 60 9.97 -24.92 -3.04
C ASP A 60 10.51 -24.05 -4.19
N ILE A 61 9.69 -23.78 -5.19
CA ILE A 61 10.06 -22.85 -6.26
C ILE A 61 9.75 -21.45 -5.77
N ASP A 62 10.76 -20.59 -5.66
CA ASP A 62 10.53 -19.19 -5.36
C ASP A 62 10.10 -18.45 -6.63
N GLU A 63 8.78 -18.39 -6.86
CA GLU A 63 8.24 -17.70 -8.03
C GLU A 63 8.45 -16.18 -7.97
N CYS A 64 8.77 -15.60 -6.81
CA CYS A 64 9.01 -14.16 -6.66
C CYS A 64 10.37 -13.71 -7.21
N ILE A 65 11.31 -14.64 -7.41
CA ILE A 65 12.58 -14.34 -8.11
C ILE A 65 12.35 -14.14 -9.62
N THR A 66 11.24 -14.67 -10.15
CA THR A 66 10.91 -14.53 -11.56
C THR A 66 10.26 -13.16 -11.84
N ALA A 67 10.68 -12.50 -12.92
CA ALA A 67 10.10 -11.23 -13.32
C ALA A 67 8.63 -11.41 -13.77
N ASN A 68 7.77 -10.44 -13.42
CA ASN A 68 6.35 -10.35 -13.81
C ASN A 68 5.42 -11.42 -13.20
N THR A 69 5.76 -11.98 -12.04
CA THR A 69 4.86 -12.90 -11.30
C THR A 69 3.61 -12.19 -10.78
N CYS A 70 3.75 -10.94 -10.30
CA CYS A 70 2.65 -10.09 -9.84
C CYS A 70 2.49 -8.85 -10.73
N THR A 71 1.36 -8.16 -10.61
CA THR A 71 1.14 -6.86 -11.28
C THR A 71 1.99 -5.76 -10.64
N LYS A 72 2.13 -4.60 -11.29
CA LYS A 72 2.97 -3.50 -10.77
C LYS A 72 2.46 -2.94 -9.44
N GLN A 73 1.14 -2.87 -9.24
CA GLN A 73 0.50 -2.45 -7.99
C GLN A 73 0.45 -3.56 -6.92
N GLN A 74 1.24 -4.62 -7.09
CA GLN A 74 1.36 -5.71 -6.14
C GLN A 74 2.82 -6.08 -5.91
N PHE A 75 3.12 -6.59 -4.72
CA PHE A 75 4.40 -7.21 -4.42
C PHE A 75 4.22 -8.72 -4.17
N CYS A 76 5.25 -9.48 -4.51
CA CYS A 76 5.24 -10.94 -4.42
C CYS A 76 5.76 -11.41 -3.07
N VAL A 77 5.03 -12.34 -2.44
CA VAL A 77 5.46 -13.04 -1.23
C VAL A 77 5.48 -14.54 -1.52
N ASN A 78 6.66 -15.14 -1.47
CA ASN A 78 6.82 -16.57 -1.70
C ASN A 78 6.20 -17.36 -0.55
N THR A 79 5.49 -18.44 -0.87
CA THR A 79 4.84 -19.32 0.12
C THR A 79 5.08 -20.78 -0.21
N GLU A 80 4.98 -21.66 0.78
CA GLU A 80 5.32 -23.07 0.52
C GLU A 80 4.37 -23.74 -0.50
N GLY A 81 4.85 -23.95 -1.71
CA GLY A 81 4.23 -24.53 -2.88
C GLY A 81 3.51 -23.54 -3.80
N SER A 82 3.64 -22.22 -3.57
CA SER A 82 2.98 -21.18 -4.37
C SER A 82 3.48 -19.77 -3.99
N PHE A 83 2.81 -18.73 -4.46
CA PHE A 83 3.09 -17.35 -4.09
C PHE A 83 1.79 -16.59 -3.86
N ASN A 84 1.87 -15.47 -3.13
CA ASN A 84 0.78 -14.51 -3.03
C ASN A 84 1.23 -13.17 -3.58
N CYS A 85 0.33 -12.50 -4.29
CA CYS A 85 0.48 -11.11 -4.69
C CYS A 85 -0.33 -10.25 -3.71
N LEU A 86 0.34 -9.42 -2.94
CA LEU A 86 -0.28 -8.48 -2.00
C LEU A 86 -0.28 -7.08 -2.60
N GLU A 87 -1.28 -6.28 -2.28
CA GLU A 87 -1.40 -4.91 -2.80
C GLU A 87 -0.32 -3.99 -2.20
N CYS A 88 0.19 -3.08 -3.01
CA CYS A 88 1.07 -2.01 -2.54
C CYS A 88 0.32 -1.02 -1.61
N ASP A 89 1.08 -0.21 -0.87
CA ASP A 89 0.50 0.97 -0.22
C ASP A 89 -0.15 1.89 -1.27
N LYS A 90 -1.25 2.55 -0.90
CA LYS A 90 -1.97 3.52 -1.74
C LYS A 90 -1.09 4.68 -2.24
N SER A 91 0.05 4.93 -1.58
CA SER A 91 1.02 5.93 -1.99
C SER A 91 1.95 5.46 -3.12
N CYS A 92 1.87 4.19 -3.56
CA CYS A 92 2.74 3.62 -4.58
C CYS A 92 1.98 3.33 -5.88
N ASP A 93 2.55 3.69 -7.03
CA ASP A 93 2.15 3.15 -8.33
C ASP A 93 2.88 1.82 -8.64
N ALA A 94 4.03 1.58 -8.00
CA ALA A 94 4.68 0.28 -8.00
C ALA A 94 5.48 0.07 -6.70
N CYS A 95 5.58 -1.17 -6.22
CA CYS A 95 6.31 -1.49 -4.97
C CYS A 95 7.08 -2.83 -5.05
N ASP A 96 7.96 -3.03 -4.06
CA ASP A 96 8.63 -4.33 -3.78
C ASP A 96 8.21 -4.94 -2.44
N GLY A 97 7.39 -4.24 -1.66
CA GLY A 97 6.99 -4.65 -0.33
C GLY A 97 5.82 -3.85 0.21
N ASP A 98 5.47 -4.15 1.45
CA ASP A 98 4.44 -3.44 2.18
C ASP A 98 4.92 -2.06 2.66
N GLY A 99 4.01 -1.10 2.72
CA GLY A 99 4.26 0.23 3.24
C GLY A 99 4.77 1.28 2.24
N PRO A 100 4.83 2.55 2.66
CA PRO A 100 5.09 3.69 1.76
C PRO A 100 6.58 3.90 1.47
N ASP A 101 7.47 3.18 2.16
CA ASP A 101 8.93 3.22 2.03
C ASP A 101 9.45 2.16 1.04
N MET A 102 8.59 1.21 0.68
CA MET A 102 8.89 0.13 -0.28
C MET A 102 8.33 0.42 -1.68
N CYS A 103 7.96 1.68 -1.96
CA CYS A 103 7.54 2.11 -3.29
C CYS A 103 8.75 2.22 -4.24
N LYS A 104 8.62 1.65 -5.44
CA LYS A 104 9.49 1.96 -6.58
C LYS A 104 9.16 3.31 -7.20
N GLU A 105 7.86 3.61 -7.24
CA GLU A 105 7.30 4.81 -7.85
C GLU A 105 6.13 5.29 -6.99
N CYS A 106 6.15 6.57 -6.60
CA CYS A 106 5.06 7.16 -5.84
C CYS A 106 3.85 7.40 -6.75
N ALA A 107 2.65 7.17 -6.22
CA ALA A 107 1.39 7.44 -6.89
C ALA A 107 1.13 8.95 -7.04
N ASP A 108 0.22 9.30 -7.95
CA ASP A 108 -0.21 10.68 -8.17
C ASP A 108 -0.65 11.40 -6.88
N GLY A 109 -0.02 12.55 -6.61
CA GLY A 109 -0.27 13.36 -5.42
C GLY A 109 0.64 13.04 -4.22
N TYR A 110 1.48 12.01 -4.34
CA TYR A 110 2.53 11.69 -3.39
C TYR A 110 3.90 12.10 -3.93
N GLU A 111 4.78 12.55 -3.05
CA GLU A 111 6.18 12.87 -3.37
C GLU A 111 7.12 12.08 -2.47
N LEU A 112 8.23 11.61 -3.05
CA LEU A 112 9.28 10.91 -2.32
C LEU A 112 10.03 11.90 -1.42
N ARG A 113 9.89 11.75 -0.10
CA ARG A 113 10.60 12.54 0.91
C ARG A 113 11.21 11.59 1.94
N ASP A 114 12.52 11.71 2.16
CA ASP A 114 13.27 10.90 3.12
C ASP A 114 13.10 9.38 2.93
N GLY A 115 12.96 8.94 1.67
CA GLY A 115 12.76 7.52 1.33
C GLY A 115 11.33 7.02 1.49
N LEU A 116 10.37 7.91 1.76
CA LEU A 116 8.95 7.60 1.95
C LEU A 116 8.07 8.37 0.95
N CYS A 117 7.08 7.72 0.34
CA CYS A 117 6.07 8.42 -0.45
C CYS A 117 5.07 9.12 0.49
N THR A 118 5.04 10.45 0.47
CA THR A 118 4.23 11.28 1.38
C THR A 118 3.20 12.10 0.62
N ASP A 119 1.98 12.23 1.16
CA ASP A 119 0.94 13.07 0.56
C ASP A 119 1.34 14.55 0.65
N VAL A 120 1.45 15.20 -0.51
CA VAL A 120 1.73 16.64 -0.61
C VAL A 120 0.51 17.45 -1.04
N SER A 121 -0.63 16.78 -1.19
CA SER A 121 -1.87 17.41 -1.63
C SER A 121 -2.37 18.42 -0.59
N SER A 122 -2.20 18.10 0.71
CA SER A 122 -2.53 19.01 1.80
C SER A 122 -1.67 20.28 1.81
N GLU A 123 -0.35 20.14 1.67
CA GLU A 123 0.59 21.27 1.66
C GLU A 123 0.30 22.21 0.48
N LYS A 124 0.11 21.65 -0.73
CA LYS A 124 -0.20 22.43 -1.93
C LYS A 124 -1.52 23.18 -1.80
N ARG A 125 -2.57 22.55 -1.25
CA ARG A 125 -3.85 23.23 -0.97
C ARG A 125 -3.67 24.38 0.01
N ASN A 126 -2.94 24.17 1.10
CA ASN A 126 -2.69 25.22 2.09
C ASN A 126 -1.93 26.39 1.47
N GLN A 127 -0.92 26.11 0.64
CA GLN A 127 -0.17 27.13 -0.06
C GLN A 127 -1.05 27.91 -1.07
N TYR A 128 -1.94 27.23 -1.79
CA TYR A 128 -2.86 27.87 -2.73
C TYR A 128 -3.89 28.76 -2.03
N VAL A 129 -4.42 28.31 -0.89
CA VAL A 129 -5.33 29.09 -0.03
C VAL A 129 -4.60 30.32 0.49
N ALA A 130 -3.39 30.16 1.02
CA ALA A 130 -2.58 31.28 1.53
C ALA A 130 -2.24 32.30 0.43
N PHE A 131 -1.84 31.84 -0.75
CA PHE A 131 -1.51 32.70 -1.88
C PHE A 131 -2.74 33.50 -2.36
N THR A 132 -3.87 32.82 -2.60
CA THR A 132 -5.13 33.46 -2.97
C THR A 132 -5.54 34.50 -1.94
N ARG A 133 -5.42 34.16 -0.65
CA ARG A 133 -5.68 35.07 0.47
C ARG A 133 -4.82 36.33 0.39
N TYR A 134 -3.50 36.21 0.25
CA TYR A 134 -2.63 37.39 0.16
C TYR A 134 -2.91 38.26 -1.08
N LEU A 135 -3.29 37.66 -2.20
CA LEU A 135 -3.73 38.42 -3.38
C LEU A 135 -5.02 39.21 -3.09
N THR A 136 -5.99 38.63 -2.39
CA THR A 136 -7.21 39.37 -2.01
C THR A 136 -6.89 40.56 -1.10
N TYR A 137 -5.99 40.38 -0.13
CA TYR A 137 -5.59 41.46 0.77
C TYR A 137 -4.86 42.57 0.03
N LEU A 138 -3.97 42.23 -0.89
CA LEU A 138 -3.30 43.19 -1.76
C LEU A 138 -4.33 43.99 -2.59
N GLY A 139 -5.31 43.31 -3.18
CA GLY A 139 -6.38 43.95 -3.97
C GLY A 139 -7.22 44.92 -3.14
N LEU A 140 -7.61 44.54 -1.92
CA LEU A 140 -8.36 45.41 -1.00
C LEU A 140 -7.55 46.66 -0.61
N CYS A 141 -6.25 46.49 -0.32
CA CYS A 141 -5.35 47.61 -0.04
C CYS A 141 -5.22 48.55 -1.24
N ILE A 142 -5.02 48.03 -2.45
CA ILE A 142 -4.95 48.84 -3.67
C ILE A 142 -6.24 49.64 -3.88
N ALA A 143 -7.41 49.01 -3.69
CA ALA A 143 -8.70 49.69 -3.78
C ALA A 143 -8.81 50.85 -2.78
N THR A 144 -8.39 50.65 -1.52
CA THR A 144 -8.38 51.74 -0.52
C THR A 144 -7.44 52.89 -0.91
N CYS A 145 -6.27 52.59 -1.48
CA CYS A 145 -5.33 53.60 -1.97
C CYS A 145 -5.90 54.42 -3.12
N ILE A 146 -6.68 53.81 -4.01
CA ILE A 146 -7.35 54.52 -5.10
C ILE A 146 -8.43 55.46 -4.54
N VAL A 147 -9.21 55.03 -3.54
CA VAL A 147 -10.24 55.86 -2.89
C VAL A 147 -9.63 57.06 -2.16
N LEU A 148 -8.43 56.91 -1.57
CA LEU A 148 -7.69 58.01 -0.93
C LEU A 148 -7.44 59.18 -1.88
N GLN A 149 -7.27 58.93 -3.18
CA GLN A 149 -7.05 59.99 -4.18
C GLN A 149 -8.31 60.84 -4.43
N SER A 150 -9.50 60.31 -4.14
CA SER A 150 -10.78 61.01 -4.35
C SER A 150 -11.31 61.65 -3.08
N SER A 151 -11.26 60.92 -1.96
CA SER A 151 -11.86 61.38 -0.70
C SER A 151 -11.22 60.71 0.52
N THR A 152 -10.64 61.54 1.39
CA THR A 152 -9.96 61.07 2.61
C THR A 152 -10.92 60.46 3.63
N TRP A 153 -12.13 61.00 3.76
CA TRP A 153 -13.12 60.50 4.72
C TRP A 153 -13.71 59.15 4.29
N LEU A 154 -14.00 58.97 3.00
CA LEU A 154 -14.47 57.70 2.45
C LEU A 154 -13.40 56.62 2.57
N ALA A 155 -12.16 56.97 2.25
CA ALA A 155 -11.05 56.03 2.37
C ALA A 155 -10.79 55.57 3.80
N ALA A 156 -10.94 56.44 4.80
CA ALA A 156 -10.78 56.07 6.21
C ALA A 156 -11.84 55.05 6.65
N LEU A 157 -13.10 55.24 6.24
CA LEU A 157 -14.19 54.29 6.53
C LEU A 157 -13.97 52.94 5.84
N VAL A 158 -13.62 52.96 4.55
CA VAL A 158 -13.37 51.72 3.78
C VAL A 158 -12.13 50.99 4.32
N GLY A 159 -11.06 51.70 4.63
CA GLY A 159 -9.84 51.13 5.20
C GLY A 159 -10.07 50.46 6.55
N LEU A 160 -10.86 51.08 7.44
CA LEU A 160 -11.23 50.48 8.73
C LEU A 160 -12.08 49.22 8.54
N ALA A 161 -13.06 49.25 7.63
CA ALA A 161 -13.87 48.08 7.31
C ALA A 161 -13.04 46.91 6.73
N VAL A 162 -12.09 47.21 5.83
CA VAL A 162 -11.15 46.22 5.28
C VAL A 162 -10.25 45.64 6.37
N ALA A 163 -9.72 46.48 7.28
CA ALA A 163 -8.88 46.02 8.38
C ALA A 163 -9.62 45.07 9.34
N VAL A 164 -10.89 45.39 9.66
CA VAL A 164 -11.75 44.50 10.47
C VAL A 164 -12.01 43.19 9.72
N TYR A 165 -12.33 43.25 8.43
CA TYR A 165 -12.56 42.04 7.61
C TYR A 165 -11.33 41.11 7.61
N ILE A 166 -10.13 41.65 7.34
CA ILE A 166 -8.89 40.88 7.35
C ILE A 166 -8.65 40.25 8.74
N SER A 167 -8.78 41.04 9.80
CA SER A 167 -8.54 40.58 11.18
C SER A 167 -9.48 39.46 11.60
N VAL A 168 -10.78 39.61 11.28
CA VAL A 168 -11.80 38.59 11.56
C VAL A 168 -11.52 37.33 10.72
N SER A 169 -11.18 37.49 9.43
CA SER A 169 -10.91 36.36 8.53
C SER A 169 -9.72 35.52 9.00
N GLU A 170 -8.61 36.17 9.40
CA GLU A 170 -7.45 35.49 9.96
C GLU A 170 -7.75 34.83 11.31
N TYR A 171 -8.57 35.47 12.15
CA TYR A 171 -8.98 34.88 13.42
C TYR A 171 -9.76 33.58 13.23
N TRP A 172 -10.76 33.56 12.34
CA TRP A 172 -11.54 32.35 12.05
C TRP A 172 -10.69 31.23 11.45
N LEU A 173 -9.79 31.54 10.52
CA LEU A 173 -8.90 30.54 9.90
C LEU A 173 -7.90 29.94 10.88
N ASN A 174 -7.39 30.73 11.83
CA ASN A 174 -6.45 30.24 12.85
C ASN A 174 -7.15 29.52 14.02
N THR A 175 -8.49 29.60 14.10
CA THR A 175 -9.27 28.97 15.18
C THR A 175 -10.07 27.75 14.73
N GLU A 176 -10.06 27.38 13.45
CA GLU A 176 -10.58 26.08 13.04
C GLU A 176 -9.77 24.96 13.75
N PRO A 177 -10.41 24.12 14.58
CA PRO A 177 -9.77 22.92 15.06
C PRO A 177 -9.51 22.01 13.85
N GLN A 178 -8.38 21.30 13.83
CA GLN A 178 -8.09 20.23 12.87
C GLN A 178 -9.19 19.14 12.96
N GLY A 179 -10.31 19.38 12.28
CA GLY A 179 -11.49 18.56 12.26
C GLY A 179 -11.70 18.05 10.85
N THR A 180 -11.25 16.81 10.63
CA THR A 180 -11.42 15.99 9.42
C THR A 180 -10.85 16.53 8.11
N PRO A 181 -10.03 15.75 7.40
CA PRO A 181 -9.61 16.11 6.05
C PRO A 181 -10.88 16.25 5.19
N ALA A 182 -11.06 17.40 4.54
CA ALA A 182 -12.00 17.51 3.43
C ALA A 182 -11.73 16.36 2.44
N PRO A 183 -12.76 15.60 2.02
CA PRO A 183 -12.57 14.45 1.16
C PRO A 183 -11.87 14.90 -0.13
N SER A 184 -10.84 14.15 -0.50
CA SER A 184 -10.11 14.32 -1.76
C SER A 184 -11.09 14.35 -2.95
N PRO A 185 -10.82 15.11 -4.04
CA PRO A 185 -11.70 15.21 -5.20
C PRO A 185 -12.13 13.85 -5.77
N LYS A 186 -11.29 12.82 -5.62
CA LYS A 186 -11.58 11.43 -6.01
C LYS A 186 -12.83 10.84 -5.33
N ILE A 187 -13.13 11.23 -4.09
CA ILE A 187 -14.32 10.76 -3.34
C ILE A 187 -15.59 11.47 -3.83
N LEU A 188 -15.47 12.71 -4.35
CA LEU A 188 -16.61 13.43 -4.92
C LEU A 188 -17.06 12.80 -6.24
N ASP A 189 -16.12 12.28 -7.04
CA ASP A 189 -16.43 11.53 -8.26
C ASP A 189 -17.11 10.18 -7.96
N GLU A 190 -16.72 9.48 -6.88
CA GLU A 190 -17.41 8.25 -6.43
C GLU A 190 -18.80 8.52 -5.84
N LEU A 191 -19.00 9.63 -5.13
CA LEU A 191 -20.30 10.00 -4.55
C LEU A 191 -21.29 10.59 -5.57
N LEU A 192 -20.80 11.09 -6.72
CA LEU A 192 -21.65 11.58 -7.82
C LEU A 192 -22.04 10.46 -8.81
N GLN A 193 -21.51 9.25 -8.64
CA GLN A 193 -21.85 8.07 -9.44
C GLN A 193 -22.76 7.06 -8.72
N GLN A 194 -23.31 7.41 -7.55
CA GLN A 194 -24.30 6.61 -6.81
C GLN A 194 -25.72 7.20 -6.90
#